data_AF-A0A7X7XLY8-F1
#
_entry.id   AF-A0A7X7XLY8-F1
#
_cell.length_a   1.000
_cell.length_b   1.000
_cell.length_c   1.000
_cell.angle_alpha   90.00
_cell.angle_beta   90.00
_cell.angle_gamma   90.00
#
_symmetry.space_group_name_H-M   'P 1'
#
loop_
_entity.id
_entity.type
_entity.pdbx_description
1 polymer ?
#
loop_
_entity_poly.entity_id
_entity_poly.type
_entity_poly.pdbx_seq_one_letter_code
_entity_poly.pdbx_strand_id
1 'polypeptide(L)'
;MTMGLDADADEFATFIRYSRPADGGGEGTASQAWRQDPDLRLLRIRDNRVRPPQLNPAWGPDSPEQRTAVPEAYLLPDLKDLAFKVSAAWEQECAGGDCLASGQGRQFVDTQSYPFNLVGPKCSEIGMDCLGDTQDASYQFRPGLTLDDDEVWAVVGTLGTATGNATYVSLGVNNIALRLGAINVDGTELAGSAEAYAVANADKLYVHYFTRDCAGLESLTLGQCTSVADTQFVVPPGVRAGLVERDYLAAGTQRGPDSAQLLPSIAVKLQRPTA
;
A
#
# COMPACT_ATOMS: atom_id res chain seq x y z
N MET A 1 -32.21 6.62 -10.23
CA MET A 1 -31.07 7.55 -10.14
C MET A 1 -31.58 8.92 -9.76
N THR A 2 -31.86 9.06 -8.47
CA THR A 2 -32.09 10.34 -7.80
C THR A 2 -30.72 10.95 -7.54
N MET A 3 -30.25 11.90 -8.36
CA MET A 3 -28.97 12.54 -8.09
C MET A 3 -29.18 13.74 -7.14
N GLY A 4 -28.48 13.77 -6.01
CA GLY A 4 -28.61 14.82 -4.99
C GLY A 4 -27.55 14.69 -3.90
N LEU A 5 -27.55 15.62 -2.94
CA LEU A 5 -26.73 15.57 -1.70
C LEU A 5 -27.60 15.23 -0.47
N ASP A 6 -28.86 14.87 -0.72
CA ASP A 6 -29.86 14.56 0.30
C ASP A 6 -29.95 13.04 0.52
N ALA A 7 -30.53 12.61 1.64
CA ALA A 7 -30.51 11.22 2.09
C ALA A 7 -31.23 10.21 1.17
N ASP A 8 -32.01 10.70 0.21
CA ASP A 8 -32.74 9.90 -0.78
C ASP A 8 -32.02 9.82 -2.14
N ALA A 9 -30.81 10.37 -2.24
CA ALA A 9 -30.00 10.31 -3.44
C ALA A 9 -29.35 8.93 -3.67
N ASP A 10 -29.39 8.48 -4.93
CA ASP A 10 -28.53 7.41 -5.45
C ASP A 10 -27.12 8.00 -5.64
N GLU A 11 -26.32 8.00 -4.58
CA GLU A 11 -24.96 8.58 -4.58
C GLU A 11 -23.99 7.76 -5.45
N PHE A 12 -23.37 8.42 -6.43
CA PHE A 12 -22.19 7.92 -7.14
C PHE A 12 -20.99 8.74 -6.68
N ALA A 13 -20.26 8.23 -5.69
CA ALA A 13 -19.03 8.87 -5.23
C ALA A 13 -17.85 8.41 -6.11
N THR A 14 -17.23 9.34 -6.84
CA THR A 14 -15.92 9.10 -7.45
C THR A 14 -14.85 9.70 -6.56
N PHE A 15 -14.10 8.84 -5.87
CA PHE A 15 -12.98 9.27 -5.05
C PHE A 15 -11.73 9.40 -5.93
N ILE A 16 -11.40 10.62 -6.31
CA ILE A 16 -10.14 10.91 -6.99
C ILE A 16 -9.09 11.17 -5.90
N ARG A 17 -8.17 10.23 -5.71
CA ARG A 17 -7.00 10.45 -4.84
C ARG A 17 -5.87 11.03 -5.68
N TYR A 18 -5.44 12.23 -5.31
CA TYR A 18 -4.25 12.85 -5.89
C TYR A 18 -3.00 12.09 -5.41
N SER A 19 -2.13 11.69 -6.33
CA SER A 19 -0.83 11.09 -6.01
C SER A 19 0.04 12.07 -5.22
N ARG A 20 1.10 11.61 -4.55
CA ARG A 20 2.02 12.52 -3.84
C ARG A 20 2.51 13.60 -4.83
N PRO A 21 2.30 14.90 -4.57
CA PRO A 21 2.78 15.94 -5.47
C PRO A 21 4.31 15.91 -5.54
N ALA A 22 4.87 16.21 -6.71
CA ALA A 22 6.32 16.22 -6.92
C ALA A 22 7.07 17.22 -6.02
N ASP A 23 6.39 18.26 -5.53
CA ASP A 23 6.94 19.24 -4.59
C ASP A 23 6.83 18.81 -3.11
N GLY A 24 6.35 17.59 -2.85
CA GLY A 24 6.21 17.01 -1.51
C GLY A 24 5.02 17.54 -0.69
N GLY A 25 4.36 18.62 -1.12
CA GLY A 25 3.16 19.16 -0.44
C GLY A 25 3.39 19.84 0.90
N GLY A 26 4.63 20.29 1.15
CA GLY A 26 5.01 21.04 2.34
C GLY A 26 4.56 22.51 2.30
N GLU A 27 4.81 23.24 3.39
CA GLU A 27 4.47 24.65 3.48
C GLU A 27 5.16 25.50 2.40
N GLY A 28 4.42 26.40 1.76
CA GLY A 28 4.91 27.26 0.68
C GLY A 28 5.00 26.58 -0.70
N THR A 29 4.56 25.33 -0.83
CA THR A 29 4.56 24.61 -2.11
C THR A 29 3.31 24.87 -2.95
N ALA A 30 3.40 24.68 -4.27
CA ALA A 30 2.28 24.88 -5.18
C ALA A 30 1.13 23.91 -4.86
N SER A 31 1.45 22.67 -4.48
CA SER A 31 0.43 21.71 -4.11
C SER A 31 -0.20 21.99 -2.74
N GLN A 32 0.50 22.60 -1.77
CA GLN A 32 -0.14 23.09 -0.55
C GLN A 32 -1.11 24.23 -0.86
N ALA A 33 -0.71 25.19 -1.69
CA ALA A 33 -1.59 26.28 -2.13
C ALA A 33 -2.85 25.73 -2.81
N TRP A 34 -2.70 24.75 -3.71
CA TRP A 34 -3.83 24.06 -4.33
C TRP A 34 -4.70 23.29 -3.32
N ARG A 35 -4.13 22.65 -2.29
CA ARG A 35 -4.94 21.96 -1.26
C ARG A 35 -5.78 22.92 -0.43
N GLN A 36 -5.30 24.14 -0.20
CA GLN A 36 -6.02 25.17 0.55
C GLN A 36 -7.09 25.87 -0.29
N ASP A 37 -6.87 25.98 -1.60
CA ASP A 37 -7.81 26.54 -2.57
C ASP A 37 -7.89 25.65 -3.82
N PRO A 38 -8.52 24.47 -3.73
CA PRO A 38 -8.54 23.52 -4.82
C PRO A 38 -9.44 24.05 -5.92
N ASP A 39 -8.86 24.15 -7.11
CA ASP A 39 -9.56 24.57 -8.31
C ASP A 39 -10.45 23.41 -8.82
N LEU A 40 -11.43 23.00 -8.01
CA LEU A 40 -12.25 21.81 -8.24
C LEU A 40 -13.17 22.06 -9.43
N ARG A 41 -13.04 21.22 -10.46
CA ARG A 41 -13.89 21.27 -11.65
C ARG A 41 -14.83 20.07 -11.62
N LEU A 42 -16.12 20.32 -11.44
CA LEU A 42 -17.14 19.27 -11.55
C LEU A 42 -17.41 18.97 -13.02
N LEU A 43 -16.94 17.82 -13.52
CA LEU A 43 -17.37 17.32 -14.83
C LEU A 43 -18.79 16.73 -14.70
N ARG A 44 -19.79 17.52 -15.09
CA ARG A 44 -21.18 17.04 -15.15
C ARG A 44 -21.50 16.49 -16.53
N ILE A 45 -21.47 15.17 -16.66
CA ILE A 45 -21.96 14.49 -17.86
C ILE A 45 -23.49 14.39 -17.77
N ARG A 46 -24.21 14.95 -18.74
CA ARG A 46 -25.67 14.81 -18.87
C ARG A 46 -25.98 14.12 -20.19
N ASP A 47 -26.77 13.05 -20.12
CA ASP A 47 -27.42 12.54 -21.33
C ASP A 47 -28.67 13.39 -21.61
N ASN A 48 -28.61 14.24 -22.63
CA ASN A 48 -29.74 15.09 -23.03
C ASN A 48 -30.75 14.37 -23.92
N ARG A 49 -30.54 13.07 -24.19
CA ARG A 49 -31.43 12.27 -25.04
C ARG A 49 -32.57 11.72 -24.17
N VAL A 50 -33.79 11.83 -24.68
CA VAL A 50 -34.96 11.19 -24.06
C VAL A 50 -34.91 9.70 -24.37
N ARG A 51 -34.37 8.91 -23.43
CA ARG A 51 -34.38 7.44 -23.46
C ARG A 51 -34.98 6.92 -22.16
N PRO A 52 -35.70 5.79 -22.17
CA PRO A 52 -36.07 5.12 -20.94
C PRO A 52 -34.82 4.88 -20.08
N PRO A 53 -34.85 5.16 -18.77
CA PRO A 53 -33.73 4.88 -17.91
C PRO A 53 -33.45 3.37 -17.93
N GLN A 54 -32.26 3.00 -18.38
CA GLN A 54 -31.76 1.64 -18.25
C GLN A 54 -31.00 1.56 -16.93
N LEU A 55 -31.47 0.70 -16.02
CA LEU A 55 -30.71 0.41 -14.81
C LEU A 55 -29.43 -0.31 -15.22
N ASN A 56 -28.29 0.15 -14.71
CA ASN A 56 -27.10 -0.68 -14.71
C ASN A 56 -27.42 -1.96 -13.93
N PRO A 57 -26.97 -3.14 -14.39
CA PRO A 57 -27.14 -4.36 -13.62
C PRO A 57 -26.56 -4.16 -12.22
N ALA A 58 -27.25 -4.70 -11.21
CA ALA A 58 -26.75 -4.65 -9.85
C ALA A 58 -25.36 -5.29 -9.81
N TRP A 59 -24.40 -4.58 -9.20
CA TRP A 59 -23.06 -5.08 -8.99
C TRP A 59 -23.11 -6.17 -7.91
N GLY A 60 -23.10 -7.44 -8.33
CA GLY A 60 -23.25 -8.62 -7.48
C GLY A 60 -21.99 -9.49 -7.45
N PRO A 61 -21.98 -10.59 -6.67
CA PRO A 61 -20.80 -11.42 -6.42
C PRO A 61 -20.02 -11.88 -7.66
N ASP A 62 -20.72 -12.09 -8.77
CA ASP A 62 -20.17 -12.51 -10.06
C ASP A 62 -19.84 -11.35 -11.00
N SER A 63 -20.09 -10.10 -10.58
CA SER A 63 -19.79 -8.90 -11.36
C SER A 63 -18.30 -8.56 -11.48
N PRO A 64 -17.45 -8.80 -10.45
CA PRO A 64 -16.03 -8.56 -10.59
C PRO A 64 -15.43 -9.30 -11.78
N GLU A 65 -14.70 -8.55 -12.59
CA GLU A 65 -13.99 -9.09 -13.74
C GLU A 65 -12.83 -9.96 -13.29
N GLN A 66 -12.51 -10.95 -14.13
CA GLN A 66 -11.38 -11.82 -13.86
C GLN A 66 -10.07 -11.01 -13.84
N ARG A 67 -9.28 -11.24 -12.80
CA ARG A 67 -7.94 -10.68 -12.65
C ARG A 67 -6.92 -11.75 -13.03
N THR A 68 -5.79 -11.30 -13.56
CA THR A 68 -4.64 -12.14 -13.92
C THR A 68 -3.38 -11.52 -13.35
N ALA A 69 -2.33 -12.32 -13.16
CA ALA A 69 -1.03 -11.85 -12.70
C ALA A 69 0.09 -12.73 -13.28
N VAL A 70 1.31 -12.23 -13.21
CA VAL A 70 2.54 -13.00 -13.32
C VAL A 70 2.80 -13.63 -11.95
N PRO A 71 2.84 -14.98 -11.83
CA PRO A 71 3.09 -15.63 -10.54
C PRO A 71 4.45 -15.26 -9.95
N GLU A 72 4.47 -14.81 -8.71
CA GLU A 72 5.70 -14.34 -8.04
C GLU A 72 6.35 -15.41 -7.17
N ALA A 73 5.78 -16.61 -7.06
CA ALA A 73 6.27 -17.69 -6.20
C ALA A 73 7.77 -18.01 -6.40
N TYR A 74 8.32 -17.77 -7.59
CA TYR A 74 9.74 -17.97 -7.88
C TYR A 74 10.67 -17.00 -7.14
N LEU A 75 10.16 -15.85 -6.68
CA LEU A 75 10.90 -14.83 -5.93
C LEU A 75 10.93 -15.11 -4.41
N LEU A 76 10.21 -16.12 -3.93
CA LEU A 76 10.10 -16.37 -2.48
C LEU A 76 11.45 -16.63 -1.79
N PRO A 77 12.38 -17.44 -2.34
CA PRO A 77 13.69 -17.61 -1.74
C PRO A 77 14.46 -16.30 -1.64
N ASP A 78 14.39 -15.47 -2.68
CA ASP A 78 15.13 -14.20 -2.76
C ASP A 78 14.55 -13.14 -1.81
N LEU A 79 13.22 -13.08 -1.67
CA LEU A 79 12.53 -12.22 -0.71
C LEU A 79 12.92 -12.59 0.74
N LYS A 80 13.03 -13.88 1.05
CA LYS A 80 13.49 -14.36 2.36
C LYS A 80 14.96 -14.03 2.60
N ASP A 81 15.83 -14.24 1.60
CA ASP A 81 17.24 -13.85 1.69
C ASP A 81 17.40 -12.34 1.89
N LEU A 82 16.61 -11.53 1.18
CA LEU A 82 16.59 -10.08 1.37
C LEU A 82 16.18 -9.68 2.79
N ALA A 83 15.09 -10.26 3.32
CA ALA A 83 14.68 -10.01 4.71
C ALA A 83 15.80 -10.34 5.70
N PHE A 84 16.47 -11.49 5.52
CA PHE A 84 17.58 -11.91 6.36
C PHE A 84 18.77 -10.95 6.26
N LYS A 85 19.20 -10.59 5.05
CA LYS A 85 20.33 -9.68 4.83
C LYS A 85 20.07 -8.27 5.33
N VAL A 86 18.84 -7.78 5.20
CA VAL A 86 18.40 -6.52 5.81
C VAL A 86 18.60 -6.59 7.32
N SER A 87 18.18 -7.68 7.97
CA SER A 87 18.35 -7.88 9.40
C SER A 87 19.82 -7.98 9.82
N ALA A 88 20.63 -8.70 9.03
CA ALA A 88 22.07 -8.86 9.26
C ALA A 88 22.85 -7.56 9.10
N ALA A 89 22.49 -6.71 8.13
CA ALA A 89 23.09 -5.39 7.94
C ALA A 89 22.85 -4.45 9.14
N TRP A 90 21.84 -4.74 9.96
CA TRP A 90 21.52 -4.03 11.20
C TRP A 90 22.09 -4.73 12.44
N GLU A 91 22.95 -5.74 12.27
CA GLU A 91 23.52 -6.57 13.33
C GLU A 91 22.45 -7.25 14.22
N GLN A 92 21.27 -7.49 13.64
CA GLN A 92 20.09 -8.04 14.32
C GLN A 92 19.60 -9.27 13.57
N GLU A 93 20.50 -10.22 13.34
CA GLU A 93 20.22 -11.41 12.54
C GLU A 93 19.00 -12.19 13.05
N CYS A 94 18.14 -12.58 12.12
CA CYS A 94 17.00 -13.41 12.41
C CYS A 94 17.46 -14.81 12.86
N ALA A 95 16.99 -15.26 14.03
CA ALA A 95 17.35 -16.57 14.56
C ALA A 95 17.05 -17.68 13.55
N GLY A 96 18.04 -18.54 13.29
CA GLY A 96 17.92 -19.64 12.33
C GLY A 96 17.90 -19.23 10.85
N GLY A 97 18.19 -17.96 10.53
CA GLY A 97 18.27 -17.46 9.16
C GLY A 97 16.93 -17.16 8.48
N ASP A 98 15.81 -17.22 9.21
CA ASP A 98 14.47 -16.92 8.68
C ASP A 98 13.74 -15.97 9.63
N CYS A 99 13.51 -14.73 9.17
CA CYS A 99 12.86 -13.69 9.94
C CYS A 99 11.40 -14.01 10.27
N LEU A 100 10.69 -14.74 9.41
CA LEU A 100 9.31 -15.14 9.71
C LEU A 100 9.30 -16.22 10.79
N ALA A 101 10.20 -17.20 10.71
CA ALA A 101 10.29 -18.28 11.69
C ALA A 101 10.76 -17.78 13.07
N SER A 102 11.64 -16.77 13.11
CA SER A 102 12.11 -16.16 14.36
C SER A 102 11.06 -15.25 15.03
N GLY A 103 10.01 -14.87 14.32
CA GLY A 103 8.98 -13.93 14.77
C GLY A 103 9.39 -12.45 14.66
N GLN A 104 10.60 -12.16 14.16
CA GLN A 104 11.09 -10.80 13.92
C GLN A 104 10.44 -10.18 12.66
N GLY A 105 10.18 -11.01 11.66
CA GLY A 105 9.45 -10.68 10.44
C GLY A 105 7.96 -11.03 10.55
N ARG A 106 7.13 -10.23 9.89
CA ARG A 106 5.68 -10.44 9.81
C ARG A 106 5.20 -10.28 8.37
N GLN A 107 4.51 -11.28 7.86
CA GLN A 107 3.91 -11.18 6.53
C GLN A 107 2.73 -10.22 6.52
N PHE A 108 2.61 -9.51 5.40
CA PHE A 108 1.39 -8.81 5.04
C PHE A 108 0.28 -9.83 4.77
N VAL A 109 -0.96 -9.45 5.06
CA VAL A 109 -2.13 -10.28 4.76
C VAL A 109 -2.67 -9.87 3.40
N ASP A 110 -3.04 -10.86 2.58
CA ASP A 110 -3.88 -10.60 1.41
C ASP A 110 -5.27 -10.17 1.90
N THR A 111 -5.75 -9.04 1.39
CA THR A 111 -7.06 -8.48 1.74
C THR A 111 -8.14 -8.78 0.70
N GLN A 112 -7.79 -9.54 -0.35
CA GLN A 112 -8.65 -9.85 -1.48
C GLN A 112 -8.88 -11.35 -1.67
N SER A 113 -8.36 -12.18 -0.75
CA SER A 113 -8.70 -13.60 -0.60
C SER A 113 -9.16 -13.94 0.81
N TYR A 114 -9.91 -15.05 0.93
CA TYR A 114 -10.49 -15.51 2.18
C TYR A 114 -9.45 -15.52 3.32
N PRO A 115 -9.78 -14.98 4.52
CA PRO A 115 -11.12 -14.63 5.00
C PRO A 115 -11.58 -13.19 4.69
N PHE A 116 -10.78 -12.39 3.97
CA PHE A 116 -11.15 -11.04 3.57
C PHE A 116 -11.52 -11.00 2.09
N ASN A 117 -12.28 -10.02 1.64
CA ASN A 117 -12.43 -9.80 0.20
C ASN A 117 -12.82 -8.37 -0.13
N LEU A 118 -11.84 -7.50 -0.33
CA LEU A 118 -12.11 -6.11 -0.73
C LEU A 118 -12.50 -5.95 -2.20
N VAL A 119 -12.61 -7.04 -2.98
CA VAL A 119 -12.98 -6.95 -4.41
C VAL A 119 -14.49 -6.84 -4.56
N GLY A 120 -14.95 -5.64 -4.92
CA GLY A 120 -16.33 -5.37 -5.29
C GLY A 120 -17.32 -5.82 -4.21
N PRO A 121 -18.33 -6.62 -4.56
CA PRO A 121 -19.39 -7.02 -3.63
C PRO A 121 -19.06 -8.30 -2.86
N LYS A 122 -17.89 -8.91 -3.07
CA LYS A 122 -17.51 -10.17 -2.39
C LYS A 122 -17.33 -10.00 -0.87
N CYS A 123 -16.92 -8.82 -0.43
CA CYS A 123 -16.96 -8.40 0.98
C CYS A 123 -18.35 -8.54 1.61
N SER A 124 -19.41 -8.23 0.85
CA SER A 124 -20.76 -8.21 1.38
C SER A 124 -21.28 -9.63 1.66
N GLU A 125 -20.83 -10.62 0.88
CA GLU A 125 -21.17 -12.04 1.10
C GLU A 125 -20.63 -12.59 2.42
N ILE A 126 -19.54 -12.02 2.90
CA ILE A 126 -18.90 -12.39 4.17
C ILE A 126 -19.22 -11.42 5.31
N GLY A 127 -20.16 -10.48 5.10
CA GLY A 127 -20.60 -9.52 6.12
C GLY A 127 -19.53 -8.47 6.51
N MET A 128 -18.57 -8.21 5.62
CA MET A 128 -17.49 -7.25 5.84
C MET A 128 -17.87 -5.86 5.30
N ASP A 129 -17.38 -4.81 5.95
CA ASP A 129 -17.39 -3.45 5.37
C ASP A 129 -16.50 -3.42 4.13
N CYS A 130 -17.10 -3.17 2.98
CA CYS A 130 -16.44 -3.24 1.68
C CYS A 130 -15.43 -2.12 1.46
N LEU A 131 -15.57 -0.97 2.13
CA LEU A 131 -14.69 0.19 2.00
C LEU A 131 -14.49 0.71 0.55
N GLY A 132 -15.40 0.36 -0.36
CA GLY A 132 -15.33 0.68 -1.80
C GLY A 132 -14.79 -0.47 -2.65
N ASP A 133 -15.06 -0.43 -3.97
CA ASP A 133 -14.50 -1.43 -4.88
C ASP A 133 -12.99 -1.22 -5.08
N THR A 134 -12.24 -2.32 -5.12
CA THR A 134 -10.76 -2.34 -5.27
C THR A 134 -10.30 -3.17 -6.46
N GLN A 135 -11.15 -3.40 -7.47
CA GLN A 135 -10.81 -4.18 -8.65
C GLN A 135 -9.61 -3.66 -9.45
N ASP A 136 -9.25 -2.39 -9.29
CA ASP A 136 -8.14 -1.73 -9.99
C ASP A 136 -6.77 -1.99 -9.33
N ALA A 137 -6.73 -2.60 -8.15
CA ALA A 137 -5.48 -2.88 -7.44
C ALA A 137 -5.46 -4.19 -6.64
N SER A 138 -4.27 -4.75 -6.44
CA SER A 138 -4.04 -5.67 -5.32
C SER A 138 -3.82 -4.89 -4.03
N TYR A 139 -4.25 -5.44 -2.89
CA TYR A 139 -4.05 -4.81 -1.59
C TYR A 139 -3.49 -5.83 -0.60
N GLN A 140 -2.32 -5.52 -0.07
CA GLN A 140 -1.74 -6.25 1.04
C GLN A 140 -1.64 -5.35 2.28
N PHE A 141 -1.88 -5.92 3.46
CA PHE A 141 -1.98 -5.13 4.69
C PHE A 141 -1.22 -5.74 5.87
N ARG A 142 -0.50 -4.93 6.62
CA ARG A 142 0.12 -5.33 7.89
C ARG A 142 -0.31 -4.40 9.02
N PRO A 143 -1.34 -4.75 9.81
CA PRO A 143 -1.72 -3.98 10.99
C PRO A 143 -0.83 -4.28 12.20
N GLY A 144 -0.87 -3.35 13.16
CA GLY A 144 -0.47 -3.59 14.54
C GLY A 144 1.00 -3.26 14.84
N LEU A 145 1.65 -2.46 13.99
CA LEU A 145 3.03 -2.05 14.21
C LEU A 145 3.09 -0.92 15.23
N THR A 146 4.10 -0.94 16.08
CA THR A 146 4.51 0.22 16.89
C THR A 146 5.63 0.95 16.17
N LEU A 147 5.81 2.22 16.50
CA LEU A 147 6.94 3.03 16.03
C LEU A 147 7.65 3.69 17.21
N ASP A 148 7.23 3.37 18.44
CA ASP A 148 7.80 3.95 19.65
C ASP A 148 9.05 3.16 20.07
N ASP A 149 9.73 3.59 21.13
CA ASP A 149 10.91 2.90 21.69
C ASP A 149 12.01 2.64 20.65
N ASP A 150 12.27 3.62 19.77
CA ASP A 150 13.30 3.55 18.71
C ASP A 150 13.13 2.36 17.75
N GLU A 151 11.90 1.87 17.59
CA GLU A 151 11.57 0.83 16.62
C GLU A 151 11.74 1.32 15.18
N VAL A 152 12.28 0.45 14.34
CA VAL A 152 12.39 0.62 12.89
C VAL A 152 11.73 -0.57 12.22
N TRP A 153 10.90 -0.31 11.20
CA TRP A 153 10.29 -1.37 10.39
C TRP A 153 10.83 -1.31 8.97
N ALA A 154 11.57 -2.34 8.58
CA ALA A 154 11.95 -2.55 7.19
C ALA A 154 10.85 -3.36 6.49
N VAL A 155 10.30 -2.84 5.41
CA VAL A 155 9.41 -3.58 4.51
C VAL A 155 10.25 -4.09 3.36
N VAL A 156 10.29 -5.41 3.18
CA VAL A 156 10.81 -6.04 1.97
C VAL A 156 9.67 -6.64 1.18
N GLY A 157 9.68 -6.43 -0.14
CA GLY A 157 8.57 -6.82 -1.01
C GLY A 157 8.98 -7.03 -2.45
N THR A 158 8.03 -7.50 -3.27
CA THR A 158 8.17 -7.55 -4.73
C THR A 158 7.73 -6.21 -5.31
N LEU A 159 8.44 -5.71 -6.32
CA LEU A 159 8.05 -4.47 -6.99
C LEU A 159 7.16 -4.80 -8.19
N GLY A 160 5.84 -4.62 -8.03
CA GLY A 160 4.85 -4.95 -9.06
C GLY A 160 5.14 -4.36 -10.46
N THR A 161 5.73 -3.16 -10.53
CA THR A 161 6.14 -2.56 -11.82
C THR A 161 7.29 -3.29 -12.50
N ALA A 162 8.17 -3.96 -11.73
CA ALA A 162 9.27 -4.77 -12.25
C ALA A 162 8.85 -6.22 -12.54
N THR A 163 7.85 -6.75 -11.82
CA THR A 163 7.30 -8.09 -12.08
C THR A 163 6.26 -8.12 -13.20
N GLY A 164 5.78 -6.96 -13.63
CA GLY A 164 4.73 -6.81 -14.65
C GLY A 164 3.30 -6.87 -14.08
N ASN A 165 3.17 -6.92 -12.76
CA ASN A 165 1.90 -6.99 -12.05
C ASN A 165 1.28 -5.61 -11.78
N ALA A 166 2.02 -4.51 -11.97
CA ALA A 166 1.51 -3.16 -11.75
C ALA A 166 2.03 -2.18 -12.80
N THR A 167 1.28 -1.11 -13.03
CA THR A 167 1.78 0.11 -13.68
C THR A 167 2.17 1.17 -12.67
N TYR A 168 1.67 1.05 -11.43
CA TYR A 168 2.00 1.91 -10.31
C TYR A 168 1.94 1.10 -9.01
N VAL A 169 2.94 1.28 -8.15
CA VAL A 169 3.01 0.66 -6.82
C VAL A 169 2.97 1.75 -5.77
N SER A 170 2.30 1.48 -4.65
CA SER A 170 2.34 2.37 -3.48
C SER A 170 2.58 1.59 -2.21
N LEU A 171 3.43 2.13 -1.33
CA LEU A 171 3.63 1.63 0.03
C LEU A 171 3.26 2.74 1.02
N GLY A 172 2.25 2.51 1.85
CA GLY A 172 1.70 3.55 2.73
C GLY A 172 1.69 3.17 4.21
N VAL A 173 1.66 4.21 5.05
CA VAL A 173 1.43 4.10 6.50
C VAL A 173 0.04 4.63 6.81
N ASN A 174 -0.72 3.85 7.57
CA ASN A 174 -2.05 4.18 8.04
C ASN A 174 -2.08 4.37 9.56
N ASN A 175 -2.80 5.39 10.00
CA ASN A 175 -3.28 5.51 11.37
C ASN A 175 -4.47 4.56 11.54
N ILE A 176 -4.29 3.47 12.29
CA ILE A 176 -5.35 2.47 12.46
C ILE A 176 -6.50 3.03 13.30
N ALA A 177 -6.22 3.86 14.31
CA ALA A 177 -7.24 4.42 15.20
C ALA A 177 -8.21 5.34 14.45
N LEU A 178 -7.71 6.10 13.48
CA LEU A 178 -8.50 7.02 12.66
C LEU A 178 -8.96 6.42 11.32
N ARG A 179 -8.54 5.20 10.98
CA ARG A 179 -8.72 4.60 9.64
C ARG A 179 -8.24 5.52 8.51
N LEU A 180 -7.12 6.22 8.74
CA LEU A 180 -6.59 7.27 7.87
C LEU A 180 -5.28 6.84 7.23
N GLY A 181 -5.17 6.97 5.91
CA GLY A 181 -3.86 6.88 5.22
C GLY A 181 -3.07 8.16 5.46
N ALA A 182 -1.92 8.04 6.13
CA ALA A 182 -1.14 9.19 6.59
C ALA A 182 0.07 9.50 5.69
N ILE A 183 0.74 8.47 5.19
CA ILE A 183 1.96 8.59 4.40
C ILE A 183 1.87 7.65 3.20
N ASN A 184 2.47 8.05 2.08
CA ASN A 184 2.60 7.24 0.88
C ASN A 184 3.99 7.39 0.26
N VAL A 185 4.63 6.26 0.00
CA VAL A 185 5.88 6.13 -0.76
C VAL A 185 5.51 5.70 -2.18
N ASP A 186 6.03 6.42 -3.16
CA ASP A 186 5.81 6.12 -4.58
C ASP A 186 6.68 4.91 -5.00
N GLY A 187 6.15 4.03 -5.84
CA GLY A 187 6.89 2.85 -6.33
C GLY A 187 8.20 3.19 -7.04
N THR A 188 8.33 4.40 -7.60
CA THR A 188 9.60 4.89 -8.18
C THR A 188 10.68 5.14 -7.12
N GLU A 189 10.31 5.43 -5.87
CA GLU A 189 11.24 5.57 -4.74
C GLU A 189 11.73 4.18 -4.27
N LEU A 190 10.94 3.13 -4.48
CA LEU A 190 11.27 1.75 -4.09
C LEU A 190 12.22 1.05 -5.08
N ALA A 191 12.22 1.47 -6.35
CA ALA A 191 13.02 0.83 -7.39
C ALA A 191 14.53 0.89 -7.11
N GLY A 192 15.22 -0.25 -7.23
CA GLY A 192 16.67 -0.36 -7.01
C GLY A 192 17.11 -0.38 -5.55
N SER A 193 16.19 -0.21 -4.59
CA SER A 193 16.51 -0.18 -3.15
C SER A 193 17.14 -1.48 -2.62
N ALA A 194 16.85 -2.63 -3.24
CA ALA A 194 17.38 -3.93 -2.83
C ALA A 194 18.77 -4.27 -3.43
N GLU A 195 19.29 -3.48 -4.39
CA GLU A 195 20.50 -3.81 -5.14
C GLU A 195 21.74 -4.00 -4.25
N ALA A 196 21.86 -3.18 -3.20
CA ALA A 196 23.00 -3.20 -2.29
C ALA A 196 23.12 -4.50 -1.46
N TYR A 197 22.05 -5.29 -1.34
CA TYR A 197 22.03 -6.54 -0.56
C TYR A 197 22.50 -7.75 -1.38
N ALA A 198 22.81 -7.57 -2.67
CA ALA A 198 23.34 -8.63 -3.54
C ALA A 198 22.52 -9.94 -3.46
N VAL A 199 21.18 -9.82 -3.47
CA VAL A 199 20.25 -10.93 -3.60
C VAL A 199 19.96 -11.21 -5.08
N ALA A 200 19.58 -12.43 -5.43
CA ALA A 200 19.10 -12.69 -6.78
C ALA A 200 17.78 -11.94 -7.04
N ASN A 201 17.53 -11.55 -8.30
CA ASN A 201 16.36 -10.77 -8.71
C ASN A 201 16.17 -9.46 -7.90
N ALA A 202 17.25 -8.84 -7.40
CA ALA A 202 17.17 -7.59 -6.64
C ALA A 202 16.47 -6.45 -7.41
N ASP A 203 16.49 -6.48 -8.74
CA ASP A 203 15.77 -5.54 -9.61
C ASP A 203 14.24 -5.64 -9.51
N LYS A 204 13.72 -6.76 -8.97
CA LYS A 204 12.29 -7.01 -8.77
C LYS A 204 11.88 -6.96 -7.31
N LEU A 205 12.83 -6.70 -6.41
CA LEU A 205 12.59 -6.62 -4.97
C LEU A 205 12.85 -5.19 -4.51
N TYR A 206 12.27 -4.84 -3.37
CA TYR A 206 12.54 -3.56 -2.74
C TYR A 206 12.74 -3.72 -1.23
N VAL A 207 13.39 -2.73 -0.63
CA VAL A 207 13.41 -2.49 0.81
C VAL A 207 13.08 -1.03 1.09
N HIS A 208 12.22 -0.77 2.07
CA HIS A 208 11.95 0.58 2.56
C HIS A 208 11.74 0.60 4.07
N TYR A 209 12.24 1.63 4.73
CA TYR A 209 12.26 1.73 6.18
C TYR A 209 11.29 2.78 6.70
N PHE A 210 10.59 2.45 7.79
CA PHE A 210 9.74 3.37 8.53
C PHE A 210 10.18 3.44 9.99
N THR A 211 10.36 4.64 10.51
CA THR A 211 10.66 4.90 11.94
C THR A 211 10.22 6.31 12.30
N ARG A 212 10.32 6.72 13.56
CA ARG A 212 9.98 8.09 14.00
C ARG A 212 10.84 9.15 13.33
N ASP A 213 12.13 8.87 13.23
CA ASP A 213 13.11 9.80 12.69
C ASP A 213 14.22 9.04 11.97
N CYS A 214 14.39 9.31 10.68
CA CYS A 214 15.43 8.71 9.84
C CYS A 214 16.84 9.30 10.07
N ALA A 215 16.98 10.41 10.78
CA ALA A 215 18.28 11.06 10.95
C ALA A 215 19.32 10.12 11.58
N GLY A 216 20.51 10.04 10.97
CA GLY A 216 21.59 9.18 11.44
C GLY A 216 21.45 7.69 11.07
N LEU A 217 20.43 7.34 10.28
CA LEU A 217 20.23 5.98 9.77
C LEU A 217 20.57 5.86 8.27
N GLU A 218 21.19 6.88 7.67
CA GLU A 218 21.41 6.95 6.22
C GLU A 218 22.28 5.82 5.70
N SER A 219 23.30 5.40 6.48
CA SER A 219 24.16 4.27 6.12
C SER A 219 23.47 2.91 6.24
N LEU A 220 22.55 2.76 7.20
CA LEU A 220 21.83 1.50 7.46
C LEU A 220 20.60 1.32 6.56
N THR A 221 20.03 2.43 6.10
CA THR A 221 18.82 2.46 5.25
C THR A 221 19.15 2.76 3.79
N LEU A 222 20.39 3.16 3.49
CA LEU A 222 20.83 3.56 2.15
C LEU A 222 19.97 4.69 1.55
N GLY A 223 19.44 5.56 2.41
CA GLY A 223 18.52 6.63 2.05
C GLY A 223 17.06 6.20 1.84
N GLN A 224 16.73 4.91 2.00
CA GLN A 224 15.39 4.34 1.79
C GLN A 224 14.53 4.42 3.05
N CYS A 225 14.42 5.60 3.65
CA CYS A 225 13.76 5.78 4.95
C CYS A 225 12.70 6.88 4.91
N THR A 226 11.58 6.64 5.59
CA THR A 226 10.53 7.64 5.80
C THR A 226 10.22 7.82 7.28
N SER A 227 10.43 9.04 7.76
CA SER A 227 10.06 9.45 9.12
C SER A 227 8.54 9.52 9.28
N VAL A 228 8.03 8.88 10.31
CA VAL A 228 6.60 8.85 10.66
C VAL A 228 6.36 9.78 11.83
N ALA A 229 5.86 10.97 11.50
CA ALA A 229 5.64 12.04 12.47
C ALA A 229 4.74 11.61 13.63
N ASP A 230 5.18 11.97 14.83
CA ASP A 230 4.37 11.91 16.05
C ASP A 230 3.35 13.06 16.04
N THR A 231 2.23 12.84 15.37
CA THR A 231 1.10 13.78 15.37
C THR A 231 -0.22 13.02 15.31
N GLN A 232 -1.29 13.68 15.77
CA GLN A 232 -2.64 13.10 15.81
C GLN A 232 -3.09 12.52 14.46
N PHE A 233 -2.77 13.16 13.34
CA PHE A 233 -3.22 12.77 12.00
C PHE A 233 -2.23 11.86 11.26
N VAL A 234 -1.04 11.61 11.82
CA VAL A 234 -0.08 10.64 11.29
C VAL A 234 -0.13 9.39 12.15
N VAL A 235 0.74 9.22 13.14
CA VAL A 235 0.63 8.13 14.12
C VAL A 235 1.14 8.68 15.46
N PRO A 236 0.29 9.05 16.44
CA PRO A 236 0.77 9.52 17.74
C PRO A 236 1.36 8.34 18.57
N PRO A 237 2.01 8.57 19.73
CA PRO A 237 2.67 7.52 20.48
C PRO A 237 1.62 6.62 21.13
N GLY A 238 1.92 5.33 21.22
CA GLY A 238 0.99 4.30 21.69
C GLY A 238 -0.11 3.93 20.69
N VAL A 239 -0.25 4.64 19.57
CA VAL A 239 -1.17 4.26 18.49
C VAL A 239 -0.48 3.33 17.50
N ARG A 240 -1.19 2.27 17.13
CA ARG A 240 -0.67 1.28 16.17
C ARG A 240 -0.74 1.83 14.74
N ALA A 241 0.36 1.70 14.03
CA ALA A 241 0.44 1.90 12.59
C ALA A 241 0.00 0.64 11.84
N GLY A 242 -0.48 0.84 10.62
CA GLY A 242 -0.65 -0.22 9.64
C GLY A 242 0.13 0.12 8.37
N LEU A 243 0.73 -0.88 7.74
CA LEU A 243 1.38 -0.72 6.43
C LEU A 243 0.51 -1.31 5.35
N VAL A 244 0.34 -0.61 4.24
CA VAL A 244 -0.44 -1.09 3.10
C VAL A 244 0.40 -0.99 1.84
N GLU A 245 0.52 -2.10 1.13
CA GLU A 245 1.09 -2.15 -0.20
C GLU A 245 -0.02 -2.35 -1.23
N ARG A 246 0.14 -1.71 -2.39
CA ARG A 246 -0.86 -1.74 -3.46
C ARG A 246 -0.19 -1.79 -4.82
N ASP A 247 -0.57 -2.77 -5.62
CA ASP A 247 -0.23 -2.86 -7.04
C ASP A 247 -1.42 -2.41 -7.88
N TYR A 248 -1.30 -1.23 -8.49
CA TYR A 248 -2.35 -0.67 -9.32
C TYR A 248 -2.18 -1.06 -10.77
N LEU A 249 -3.27 -1.53 -11.36
CA LEU A 249 -3.46 -1.83 -12.77
C LEU A 249 -2.36 -2.74 -13.32
N ALA A 250 -2.64 -4.05 -13.42
CA ALA A 250 -1.75 -4.98 -14.10
C ALA A 250 -1.49 -4.54 -15.54
N ALA A 251 -0.24 -4.63 -15.96
CA ALA A 251 0.20 -4.08 -17.24
C ALA A 251 -0.65 -4.60 -18.41
N GLY A 252 -1.19 -3.68 -19.21
CA GLY A 252 -2.06 -4.02 -20.35
C GLY A 252 -3.52 -4.32 -19.99
N THR A 253 -3.92 -4.13 -18.72
CA THR A 253 -5.30 -4.35 -18.26
C THR A 253 -5.90 -3.09 -17.61
N GLN A 254 -7.18 -3.15 -17.23
CA GLN A 254 -7.86 -2.13 -16.41
C GLN A 254 -8.09 -2.60 -14.97
N ARG A 255 -7.46 -3.71 -14.56
CA ARG A 255 -7.71 -4.38 -13.28
C ARG A 255 -6.40 -4.56 -12.52
N GLY A 256 -6.46 -4.63 -11.21
CA GLY A 256 -5.32 -5.01 -10.39
C GLY A 256 -4.90 -6.46 -10.67
N PRO A 257 -3.64 -6.82 -10.40
CA PRO A 257 -3.16 -8.19 -10.57
C PRO A 257 -3.88 -9.15 -9.62
N ASP A 258 -4.09 -10.40 -10.02
CA ASP A 258 -4.66 -11.43 -9.13
C ASP A 258 -3.80 -11.61 -7.85
N SER A 259 -4.36 -11.24 -6.69
CA SER A 259 -3.63 -11.21 -5.42
C SER A 259 -3.13 -12.58 -4.97
N ALA A 260 -3.83 -13.66 -5.36
CA ALA A 260 -3.45 -15.03 -5.02
C ALA A 260 -2.14 -15.49 -5.68
N GLN A 261 -1.65 -14.73 -6.68
CA GLN A 261 -0.41 -15.03 -7.40
C GLN A 261 0.75 -14.12 -7.01
N LEU A 262 0.50 -13.13 -6.16
CA LEU A 262 1.52 -12.23 -5.63
C LEU A 262 2.18 -12.81 -4.39
N LEU A 263 3.40 -12.37 -4.10
CA LEU A 263 4.04 -12.69 -2.83
C LEU A 263 3.70 -11.66 -1.76
N PRO A 264 3.35 -12.10 -0.54
CA PRO A 264 3.20 -11.20 0.57
C PRO A 264 4.52 -10.55 0.99
N SER A 265 4.53 -9.23 1.10
CA SER A 265 5.66 -8.50 1.69
C SER A 265 5.91 -8.89 3.14
N ILE A 266 7.14 -8.63 3.61
CA ILE A 266 7.57 -8.94 4.97
C ILE A 266 7.98 -7.64 5.66
N ALA A 267 7.33 -7.34 6.78
CA ALA A 267 7.76 -6.29 7.70
C ALA A 267 8.72 -6.89 8.74
N VAL A 268 10.00 -6.52 8.70
CA VAL A 268 11.04 -6.92 9.66
C VAL A 268 11.16 -5.85 10.72
N LYS A 269 10.98 -6.25 11.99
CA LYS A 269 11.21 -5.37 13.14
C LYS A 269 12.72 -5.26 13.40
N LEU A 270 13.19 -4.03 13.52
CA LEU A 270 14.56 -3.68 13.84
C LEU A 270 14.55 -2.64 14.97
N GLN A 271 15.70 -2.48 15.60
CA GLN A 271 15.95 -1.48 16.63
C GLN A 271 17.03 -0.52 16.14
N ARG A 272 16.88 0.79 16.42
CA ARG A 272 18.00 1.73 16.20
C ARG A 272 19.20 1.28 17.04
N PRO A 273 20.42 1.26 16.49
CA PRO A 273 21.61 0.99 17.29
C PRO A 273 21.73 2.00 18.43
N THR A 274 21.99 1.52 19.64
CA THR A 274 22.36 2.38 20.75
C THR A 274 23.75 2.97 20.49
N ALA A 275 23.88 4.29 20.60
CA ALA A 275 25.16 4.99 20.52
C ALA A 275 26.15 4.55 21.62
#